data_AF-A0A6C1PKV6-F1
#
_entry.id   AF-A0A6C1PKV6-F1
#
_cell.length_a   1.000
_cell.length_b   1.000
_cell.length_c   1.000
_cell.angle_alpha   90.00
_cell.angle_beta   90.00
_cell.angle_gamma   90.00
#
_symmetry.space_group_name_H-M   'P 1'
#
loop_
_entity.id
_entity.type
_entity.pdbx_description
1 polymer ?
#
loop_
_entity_poly.entity_id
_entity_poly.type
_entity_poly.pdbx_seq_one_letter_code
_entity_poly.pdbx_strand_id
1 'polypeptide(L)'
;MKNITVSVDDEVYHRARLRAALMNTSVSALVRDALTEIAGSELEFERLRAVEQSLRRQIALRGVVFSAADRTTRDEAHDRHAVR
;
A
#
# COMPACT_ATOMS: atom_id res chain seq x y z
N MET A 1 21.62 -18.65 5.36
CA MET A 1 20.47 -18.48 4.44
C MET A 1 19.65 -19.75 4.42
N LYS A 2 18.32 -19.66 4.36
CA LYS A 2 17.46 -20.84 4.15
C LYS A 2 17.17 -20.98 2.66
N ASN A 3 17.20 -22.20 2.14
CA ASN A 3 16.85 -22.49 0.74
C ASN A 3 15.37 -22.87 0.67
N ILE A 4 14.69 -22.39 -0.36
CA ILE A 4 13.28 -22.68 -0.62
C ILE A 4 13.21 -23.23 -2.05
N THR A 5 12.54 -24.37 -2.22
CA THR A 5 12.23 -24.93 -3.54
C THR A 5 10.80 -24.53 -3.89
N VAL A 6 10.62 -23.89 -5.05
CA VAL A 6 9.31 -23.45 -5.54
C VAL A 6 9.11 -24.01 -6.93
N SER A 7 8.01 -24.73 -7.14
CA SER A 7 7.58 -25.15 -8.46
C SER A 7 6.81 -24.01 -9.12
N VAL A 8 7.18 -23.67 -10.34
CA VAL A 8 6.52 -22.64 -11.16
C VAL A 8 6.31 -23.18 -12.56
N ASP A 9 5.33 -22.66 -13.27
CA ASP A 9 5.11 -22.99 -14.67
C ASP A 9 6.29 -22.52 -15.53
N ASP A 10 6.59 -23.26 -16.61
CA ASP A 10 7.71 -22.97 -17.51
C ASP A 10 7.64 -21.55 -18.09
N GLU A 11 6.44 -21.06 -18.40
CA GLU A 11 6.22 -19.71 -18.92
C GLU A 11 6.60 -18.64 -17.87
N VAL A 12 6.25 -18.88 -16.60
CA VAL A 12 6.59 -17.97 -15.50
C VAL A 12 8.10 -17.95 -15.31
N TYR A 13 8.76 -19.11 -15.32
CA TYR A 13 10.21 -19.21 -15.25
C TYR A 13 10.90 -18.48 -16.41
N HIS A 14 10.39 -18.65 -17.64
CA HIS A 14 10.94 -18.01 -18.84
C HIS A 14 10.86 -16.48 -18.74
N ARG A 15 9.68 -15.95 -18.41
CA ARG A 15 9.47 -14.50 -18.24
C ARG A 15 10.32 -13.93 -17.11
N ALA A 16 10.41 -14.63 -15.98
CA ALA A 16 11.24 -14.22 -14.85
C ALA A 16 12.73 -14.15 -15.25
N ARG A 17 13.22 -15.11 -16.03
CA ARG A 17 14.60 -15.12 -16.52
C ARG A 17 14.90 -13.96 -17.48
N LEU A 18 13.99 -13.66 -18.41
CA LEU A 18 14.11 -12.51 -19.30
C LEU A 18 14.15 -11.19 -18.49
N ARG A 19 13.24 -11.05 -17.53
CA ARG A 19 13.17 -9.88 -16.64
C ARG A 19 14.45 -9.70 -15.83
N ALA A 20 14.98 -10.81 -15.29
CA ALA A 20 16.21 -10.81 -14.51
C ALA A 20 17.40 -10.35 -15.36
N ALA A 21 17.52 -10.87 -16.59
CA ALA A 21 18.57 -10.46 -17.51
C ALA A 21 18.50 -8.97 -17.86
N LEU A 22 17.30 -8.44 -18.16
CA LEU A 22 17.09 -7.02 -18.44
C LEU A 22 17.50 -6.11 -17.27
N MET A 23 17.30 -6.59 -16.04
CA MET A 23 17.63 -5.86 -14.81
C MET A 23 19.05 -6.15 -14.30
N ASN A 24 19.88 -6.86 -15.05
CA ASN A 24 21.22 -7.32 -14.63
C ASN A 24 21.22 -8.02 -13.27
N THR A 25 20.20 -8.84 -13.01
CA THR A 25 20.01 -9.56 -11.74
C THR A 25 19.72 -11.04 -12.01
N SER A 26 19.55 -11.84 -10.94
CA SER A 26 19.19 -13.25 -11.02
C SER A 26 17.72 -13.47 -10.69
N VAL A 27 17.16 -14.59 -11.14
CA VAL A 27 15.77 -14.99 -10.79
C VAL A 27 15.64 -15.15 -9.27
N SER A 28 16.65 -15.73 -8.60
CA SER A 28 16.66 -15.87 -7.14
C SER A 28 16.67 -14.52 -6.42
N ALA A 29 17.33 -13.50 -6.98
CA ALA A 29 17.29 -12.15 -6.44
C ALA A 29 15.90 -11.52 -6.60
N LEU A 30 15.27 -11.66 -7.77
CA LEU A 30 13.88 -11.21 -7.96
C LEU A 30 12.91 -11.87 -6.99
N VAL A 31 13.04 -13.19 -6.77
CA VAL A 31 12.19 -13.93 -5.82
C VAL A 31 12.39 -13.42 -4.40
N ARG A 32 13.65 -13.20 -3.97
CA ARG A 32 13.94 -12.64 -2.65
C ARG A 32 13.32 -11.25 -2.48
N ASP A 33 13.46 -10.39 -3.48
CA ASP A 33 12.98 -9.01 -3.39
C ASP A 33 11.44 -8.99 -3.36
N ALA A 34 10.78 -9.80 -4.19
CA ALA A 34 9.32 -9.97 -4.15
C ALA A 34 8.82 -10.50 -2.79
N LEU A 35 9.48 -11.50 -2.21
CA LEU A 35 9.12 -12.01 -0.88
C LEU A 35 9.34 -10.97 0.22
N THR A 36 10.37 -10.12 0.06
CA THR A 36 10.66 -9.03 0.99
C THR A 36 9.60 -7.94 0.89
N GLU A 37 9.17 -7.60 -0.31
CA GLU A 37 8.08 -6.65 -0.56
C GLU A 37 6.76 -7.15 0.03
N ILE A 38 6.42 -8.42 -0.19
CA ILE A 38 5.21 -9.04 0.39
C ILE A 38 5.26 -8.97 1.92
N ALA A 39 6.36 -9.41 2.54
CA ALA A 39 6.52 -9.38 3.99
C ALA A 39 6.52 -7.96 4.56
N GLY A 40 7.12 -6.99 3.85
CA GLY A 40 7.13 -5.58 4.23
C GLY A 40 5.78 -4.90 4.06
N SER A 41 5.00 -5.29 3.05
CA SER A 41 3.68 -4.71 2.77
C SER A 41 2.67 -5.00 3.88
N GLU A 42 2.71 -6.21 4.45
CA GLU A 42 1.85 -6.60 5.55
C GLU A 42 2.20 -5.80 6.82
N LEU A 43 3.50 -5.62 7.10
CA LEU A 43 3.98 -4.79 8.20
C LEU A 43 3.62 -3.31 8.05
N GLU A 44 3.74 -2.75 6.85
CA GLU A 44 3.39 -1.34 6.61
C GLU A 44 1.88 -1.14 6.69
N PHE A 45 1.07 -2.09 6.22
CA PHE A 45 -0.38 -2.04 6.37
C PHE A 45 -0.80 -2.05 7.85
N GLU A 46 -0.22 -2.95 8.66
CA GLU A 46 -0.46 -2.99 10.11
C GLU A 46 -0.02 -1.68 10.81
N ARG A 47 1.15 -1.16 10.43
CA ARG A 47 1.66 0.13 10.93
C ARG A 47 0.72 1.27 10.59
N LEU A 48 0.25 1.36 9.34
CA LEU A 48 -0.70 2.37 8.88
C LEU A 48 -2.04 2.25 9.62
N ARG A 49 -2.53 1.02 9.85
CA ARG A 49 -3.74 0.78 10.67
C ARG A 49 -3.58 1.29 12.09
N ALA A 50 -2.42 1.07 12.72
CA ALA A 50 -2.14 1.57 14.06
C ALA A 50 -2.11 3.12 14.10
N VAL A 51 -1.50 3.75 13.09
CA VAL A 51 -1.46 5.22 12.94
C VAL A 51 -2.86 5.77 12.76
N GLU A 52 -3.66 5.17 11.87
CA GLU A 52 -5.04 5.57 11.62
C GLU A 52 -5.88 5.49 12.91
N GLN A 53 -5.78 4.38 13.65
CA GLN A 53 -6.52 4.22 14.90
C GLN A 53 -6.11 5.26 15.95
N SER A 54 -4.83 5.59 16.02
CA SER A 54 -4.32 6.67 16.88
C SER A 54 -4.91 8.03 16.50
N LEU A 55 -4.92 8.35 15.20
CA LEU A 55 -5.48 9.60 14.68
C LEU A 55 -6.98 9.71 14.97
N ARG A 56 -7.74 8.64 14.71
CA ARG A 56 -9.18 8.58 15.01
C ARG A 56 -9.46 8.81 16.50
N ARG A 57 -8.66 8.21 17.40
CA ARG A 57 -8.76 8.46 18.85
C ARG A 57 -8.47 9.91 19.20
N GLN A 58 -7.45 10.53 18.61
CA GLN A 58 -7.14 11.95 18.86
C GLN A 58 -8.28 12.87 18.42
N ILE A 59 -8.89 12.61 17.26
CA ILE A 59 -10.02 13.39 16.77
C ILE A 59 -11.23 13.25 17.72
N ALA A 60 -11.51 12.02 18.18
CA ALA A 60 -12.58 11.77 19.15
C ALA A 60 -12.31 12.48 20.50
N LEU A 61 -11.07 12.46 20.99
CA LEU A 61 -10.67 13.16 22.23
C LEU A 61 -10.81 14.68 22.13
N ARG A 62 -10.64 15.26 20.94
CA ARG A 62 -10.90 16.69 20.69
C ARG A 62 -12.40 17.03 20.68
N GLY A 63 -13.28 16.05 20.86
CA GLY A 63 -14.73 16.26 20.89
C GLY A 63 -15.33 16.57 19.52
N VAL A 64 -14.59 16.33 18.43
CA VAL A 64 -15.10 16.54 17.07
C VAL A 64 -16.05 15.40 16.72
N VAL A 65 -17.34 15.69 16.73
CA VAL A 65 -18.37 14.77 16.24
C VAL A 65 -18.59 15.07 14.77
N PHE A 66 -18.31 14.09 13.91
CA PHE A 66 -18.64 14.23 12.49
C PHE A 66 -20.11 13.91 12.28
N SER A 67 -20.92 14.90 11.91
CA SER A 67 -22.27 14.65 11.40
C SER A 67 -22.26 14.65 9.87
N ALA A 68 -23.08 13.77 9.28
CA ALA A 68 -23.34 13.84 7.85
C ALA A 68 -24.02 15.17 7.45
N ALA A 69 -24.69 15.83 8.40
CA ALA A 69 -25.29 17.14 8.21
C ALA A 69 -24.25 18.28 8.08
N ASP A 70 -23.02 18.09 8.58
CA ASP A 70 -21.93 19.07 8.48
C ASP A 70 -21.19 19.00 7.13
N ARG A 71 -21.63 18.10 6.23
CA ARG A 71 -21.05 17.98 4.90
C ARG A 71 -21.41 19.20 4.07
N THR A 72 -20.40 19.82 3.47
CA THR A 72 -20.63 20.91 2.53
C THR A 72 -21.49 20.42 1.37
N THR A 73 -22.52 21.19 1.05
CA THR A 73 -23.37 20.91 -0.10
C THR A 73 -22.61 21.17 -1.40
N ARG A 74 -23.15 20.65 -2.51
CA ARG A 74 -22.55 20.84 -3.84
C ARG A 74 -22.40 22.32 -4.20
N ASP A 75 -23.41 23.12 -3.88
CA ASP A 75 -23.46 24.54 -4.24
C ASP A 75 -22.44 25.34 -3.42
N GLU A 76 -22.38 25.12 -2.10
CA GLU A 76 -21.36 25.70 -1.22
C GLU A 76 -19.93 25.29 -1.58
N ALA A 77 -19.73 24.08 -2.12
CA ALA A 77 -18.44 23.64 -2.61
C ALA A 77 -18.03 24.35 -3.91
N HIS A 78 -18.99 24.60 -4.80
CA HIS A 78 -18.79 25.37 -6.03
C HIS A 78 -18.45 26.84 -5.73
N ASP A 79 -19.20 27.47 -4.83
CA ASP A 79 -18.99 28.87 -4.45
C ASP A 79 -17.60 29.08 -3.83
N ARG A 80 -17.14 28.14 -3.01
CA ARG A 80 -15.80 28.19 -2.40
C ARG A 80 -14.67 28.14 -3.43
N HIS A 81 -14.88 27.43 -4.54
CA HIS A 81 -13.89 27.38 -5.62
C HIS A 81 -13.89 28.65 -6.46
N ALA A 82 -15.03 29.33 -6.59
CA ALA A 82 -15.19 30.56 -7.35
C ALA A 82 -14.56 31.80 -6.68
N VAL A 83 -14.26 31.75 -5.37
CA VAL A 83 -13.63 32.85 -4.60
C VAL A 83 -12.09 32.73 -4.54
N ARG A 84 -11.48 31.81 -5.29
CA ARG A 84 -10.03 31.57 -5.31
C ARG A 84 -9.40 32.03 -6.60
#